data_AF-A0A8C0HIR6-F1
#
_entry.id   AF-A0A8C0HIR6-F1
#
_cell.length_a   1.000
_cell.length_b   1.000
_cell.length_c   1.000
_cell.angle_alpha   90.00
_cell.angle_beta   90.00
_cell.angle_gamma   90.00
#
_symmetry.space_group_name_H-M   'P 1'
#
loop_
_entity.id
_entity.type
_entity.pdbx_description
1 polymer ?
#
loop_
_entity_poly.entity_id
_entity_poly.type
_entity_poly.pdbx_seq_one_letter_code
_entity_poly.pdbx_strand_id
1 'polypeptide(L)'
;MPGYEVAKYDLIWICDSGIRVTPDTLTDMANQMTEKVGLVHGLPYVADRQGFAATLEQVYFGTSHPRSYISANVTGFKCVTGMSCLMRKDVLDQAGGLIAFAQYIAEDYFMAKAIADRGWKFAMATQVAMQNSGSYSISQFQSRMIRWAKLRINMLPATIICEPISECFVASLIIGWAAHHVFRWDIMVFFMCHCLAWFIFDYVQLRGIQGGALCFSKLDYAVAWFIRESMTIYIFLSALWDPTISWRTGRYRLRCGGTAEEILDV
;
A
#
# COMPACT_ATOMS: atom_id res chain seq x y z
N MET A 1 -18.55 -8.81 -15.57
CA MET A 1 -17.18 -9.34 -15.76
C MET A 1 -17.32 -10.84 -15.98
N PRO A 2 -17.01 -11.36 -17.17
CA PRO A 2 -17.39 -12.73 -17.53
C PRO A 2 -16.88 -13.78 -16.55
N GLY A 3 -15.62 -13.67 -16.10
CA GLY A 3 -15.01 -14.62 -15.16
C GLY A 3 -15.70 -14.69 -13.79
N TYR A 4 -16.22 -13.57 -13.30
CA TYR A 4 -16.96 -13.52 -12.02
C TYR A 4 -18.34 -14.17 -12.14
N GLU A 5 -19.02 -13.93 -13.25
CA GLU A 5 -20.36 -14.46 -13.52
C GLU A 5 -20.35 -15.99 -13.67
N VAL A 6 -19.31 -16.54 -14.31
CA VAL A 6 -19.17 -18.00 -14.50
C VAL A 6 -18.48 -18.71 -13.33
N ALA A 7 -18.07 -17.99 -12.28
CA ALA A 7 -17.38 -18.56 -11.13
C ALA A 7 -18.32 -19.54 -10.39
N LYS A 8 -17.88 -20.80 -10.29
CA LYS A 8 -18.66 -21.92 -9.74
C LYS A 8 -18.53 -22.10 -8.22
N TYR A 9 -17.48 -21.54 -7.62
CA TYR A 9 -17.13 -21.76 -6.23
C TYR A 9 -17.37 -20.50 -5.38
N ASP A 10 -17.47 -20.70 -4.06
CA ASP A 10 -17.84 -19.66 -3.10
C ASP A 10 -16.71 -18.66 -2.81
N LEU A 11 -15.46 -19.03 -3.12
CA LEU A 11 -14.29 -18.18 -2.96
C LEU A 11 -13.78 -17.72 -4.32
N ILE A 12 -13.55 -16.43 -4.47
CA ILE A 12 -13.03 -15.80 -5.67
C ILE A 12 -11.70 -15.16 -5.36
N TRP A 13 -10.68 -15.57 -6.10
CA TRP A 13 -9.35 -14.97 -6.03
C TRP A 13 -9.18 -13.99 -7.18
N ILE A 14 -8.97 -12.71 -6.84
CA ILE A 14 -8.59 -11.66 -7.77
C ILE A 14 -7.09 -11.41 -7.58
N CYS A 15 -6.33 -11.60 -8.65
CA CYS A 15 -4.88 -11.47 -8.66
C CYS A 15 -4.44 -10.67 -9.88
N ASP A 16 -3.61 -9.66 -9.67
CA ASP A 16 -3.00 -8.89 -10.73
C ASP A 16 -2.04 -9.78 -11.55
N SER A 17 -2.02 -9.57 -12.88
CA SER A 17 -1.18 -10.35 -13.80
C SER A 17 0.33 -10.20 -13.56
N GLY A 18 0.73 -9.12 -12.87
CA GLY A 18 2.12 -8.86 -12.49
C GLY A 18 2.54 -9.52 -11.17
N ILE A 19 1.67 -10.26 -10.49
CA ILE A 19 1.99 -10.90 -9.21
C ILE A 19 2.56 -12.29 -9.44
N ARG A 20 3.75 -12.51 -8.90
CA ARG A 20 4.38 -13.83 -8.81
C ARG A 20 3.86 -14.52 -7.56
N VAL A 21 3.31 -15.72 -7.75
CA VAL A 21 2.78 -16.58 -6.69
C VAL A 21 3.63 -17.84 -6.54
N THR A 22 3.56 -18.46 -5.38
CA THR A 22 4.16 -19.78 -5.13
C THR A 22 3.06 -20.86 -5.20
N PRO A 23 3.41 -22.14 -5.36
CA PRO A 23 2.41 -23.22 -5.39
C PRO A 23 1.48 -23.23 -4.17
N ASP A 24 1.96 -22.80 -3.01
CA ASP A 24 1.20 -22.84 -1.76
C ASP A 24 0.42 -21.54 -1.48
N THR A 25 0.52 -20.51 -2.32
CA THR A 25 -0.12 -19.20 -2.07
C THR A 25 -1.63 -19.32 -1.88
N LEU A 26 -2.32 -20.09 -2.75
CA LEU A 26 -3.77 -20.22 -2.63
C LEU A 26 -4.18 -21.03 -1.40
N THR A 27 -3.41 -22.06 -1.04
CA THR A 27 -3.61 -22.86 0.18
C THR A 27 -3.44 -21.99 1.43
N ASP A 28 -2.39 -21.16 1.47
CA ASP A 28 -2.18 -20.20 2.57
C ASP A 28 -3.36 -19.23 2.68
N MET A 29 -3.79 -18.61 1.58
CA MET A 29 -4.93 -17.69 1.60
C MET A 29 -6.23 -18.38 2.04
N ALA A 30 -6.48 -19.60 1.58
CA ALA A 30 -7.65 -20.39 1.98
C ALA A 30 -7.60 -20.76 3.47
N ASN A 31 -6.42 -21.07 4.02
CA ASN A 31 -6.27 -21.37 5.45
C ASN A 31 -6.55 -20.17 6.35
N GLN A 32 -6.27 -18.94 5.88
CA GLN A 32 -6.64 -17.72 6.60
C GLN A 32 -8.13 -17.37 6.50
N MET A 33 -8.87 -18.01 5.58
CA MET A 33 -10.29 -17.77 5.35
C MET A 33 -11.17 -18.50 6.38
N THR A 34 -11.29 -17.93 7.58
CA THR A 34 -12.20 -18.44 8.62
C THR A 34 -13.67 -18.09 8.35
N GLU A 35 -14.59 -18.64 9.13
CA GLU A 35 -16.04 -18.37 9.04
C GLU A 35 -16.42 -16.89 9.22
N LYS A 36 -15.56 -16.09 9.87
CA LYS A 36 -15.80 -14.65 10.11
C LYS A 36 -15.00 -13.74 9.18
N VAL A 37 -14.11 -14.30 8.37
CA VAL A 37 -13.28 -13.56 7.42
C VAL A 37 -13.98 -13.53 6.08
N GLY A 38 -14.16 -12.33 5.52
CA GLY A 38 -14.77 -12.13 4.20
C GLY A 38 -13.75 -11.86 3.10
N LEU A 39 -12.52 -11.48 3.49
CA LEU A 39 -11.44 -11.12 2.57
C LEU A 39 -10.08 -11.48 3.20
N VAL A 40 -9.26 -12.17 2.42
CA VAL A 40 -7.85 -12.44 2.71
C VAL A 40 -7.00 -11.73 1.66
N HIS A 41 -5.99 -10.97 2.07
CA HIS A 41 -5.12 -10.27 1.13
C HIS A 41 -3.64 -10.55 1.37
N GLY A 42 -2.84 -10.56 0.29
CA GLY A 42 -1.39 -10.60 0.39
C GLY A 42 -0.81 -9.24 0.80
N LEU A 43 0.29 -9.24 1.55
CA LEU A 43 1.07 -8.03 1.81
C LEU A 43 1.80 -7.61 0.53
N PRO A 44 1.61 -6.39 0.00
CA PRO A 44 2.31 -5.97 -1.21
C PRO A 44 3.82 -5.95 -1.04
N TYR A 45 4.51 -6.63 -1.92
CA TYR A 45 5.96 -6.61 -1.99
C TYR A 45 6.44 -6.65 -3.45
N VAL A 46 7.75 -6.58 -3.66
CA VAL A 46 8.35 -6.60 -4.99
C VAL A 46 9.34 -7.75 -5.12
N ALA A 47 9.37 -8.37 -6.30
CA ALA A 47 10.35 -9.38 -6.64
C ALA A 47 11.75 -8.75 -6.77
N ASP A 48 12.77 -9.56 -6.47
CA ASP A 48 14.18 -9.20 -6.64
C ASP A 48 14.49 -8.85 -8.10
N ARG A 49 15.00 -7.63 -8.29
CA ARG A 49 15.28 -7.02 -9.60
C ARG A 49 16.58 -6.23 -9.52
N GLN A 50 17.22 -6.02 -10.68
CA GLN A 50 18.54 -5.38 -10.74
C GLN A 50 18.43 -3.85 -10.89
N GLY A 51 19.38 -3.13 -10.28
CA GLY A 51 19.53 -1.69 -10.42
C GLY A 51 18.84 -0.85 -9.34
N PHE A 52 19.29 0.39 -9.19
CA PHE A 52 18.91 1.25 -8.06
C PHE A 52 17.40 1.57 -8.00
N ALA A 53 16.73 1.70 -9.14
CA ALA A 53 15.28 1.91 -9.18
C ALA A 53 14.51 0.74 -8.53
N ALA A 54 14.96 -0.50 -8.75
CA ALA A 54 14.39 -1.67 -8.08
C ALA A 54 14.69 -1.65 -6.57
N THR A 55 15.91 -1.28 -6.18
CA THR A 55 16.26 -1.10 -4.75
C THR A 55 15.34 -0.09 -4.07
N LEU A 56 15.08 1.06 -4.71
CA LEU A 56 14.18 2.08 -4.16
C LEU A 56 12.75 1.54 -3.97
N GLU A 57 12.20 0.83 -4.96
CA GLU A 57 10.91 0.15 -4.84
C GLU A 57 10.91 -0.85 -3.69
N GLN A 58 11.95 -1.69 -3.60
CA GLN A 58 12.07 -2.73 -2.57
C GLN A 58 12.20 -2.14 -1.17
N VAL A 59 12.92 -1.04 -1.02
CA VAL A 59 12.97 -0.31 0.25
C VAL A 59 11.60 0.27 0.60
N TYR A 60 10.89 0.92 -0.33
CA TYR A 60 9.54 1.43 -0.06
C TYR A 60 8.57 0.30 0.35
N PHE A 61 8.51 -0.76 -0.43
CA PHE A 61 7.63 -1.92 -0.19
C PHE A 61 8.10 -2.83 0.95
N GLY A 62 9.31 -2.64 1.49
CA GLY A 62 9.79 -3.35 2.68
C GLY A 62 9.78 -2.52 3.97
N THR A 63 9.58 -1.20 3.88
CA THR A 63 9.66 -0.27 5.03
C THR A 63 8.33 0.43 5.27
N SER A 64 8.13 1.62 4.69
CA SER A 64 6.96 2.46 4.98
C SER A 64 5.63 1.80 4.63
N HIS A 65 5.54 1.15 3.48
CA HIS A 65 4.27 0.57 3.06
C HIS A 65 3.81 -0.60 3.94
N PRO A 66 4.64 -1.63 4.21
CA PRO A 66 4.28 -2.67 5.16
C PRO A 66 4.07 -2.18 6.58
N ARG A 67 4.84 -1.18 7.03
CA ARG A 67 4.65 -0.62 8.38
C ARG A 67 3.23 -0.12 8.56
N SER A 68 2.73 0.69 7.62
CA SER A 68 1.35 1.17 7.64
C SER A 68 0.35 0.04 7.42
N TYR A 69 0.64 -0.90 6.53
CA TYR A 69 -0.27 -1.99 6.16
C TYR A 69 -0.46 -3.02 7.30
N ILE A 70 0.62 -3.44 7.94
CA ILE A 70 0.63 -4.34 9.10
C ILE A 70 -0.01 -3.64 10.30
N SER A 71 0.33 -2.36 10.53
CA SER A 71 -0.30 -1.58 11.60
C SER A 71 -1.82 -1.48 11.40
N ALA A 72 -2.27 -1.25 10.16
CA ALA A 72 -3.70 -1.22 9.84
C ALA A 72 -4.38 -2.57 10.11
N ASN A 73 -3.76 -3.68 9.71
CA ASN A 73 -4.29 -5.02 9.97
C ASN A 73 -4.39 -5.33 11.48
N VAL A 74 -3.39 -4.96 12.29
CA VAL A 74 -3.38 -5.20 13.74
C VAL A 74 -4.39 -4.33 14.49
N THR A 75 -4.55 -3.07 14.06
CA THR A 75 -5.48 -2.11 14.67
C THR A 75 -6.92 -2.25 14.16
N GLY A 76 -7.15 -3.09 13.15
CA GLY A 76 -8.45 -3.27 12.52
C GLY A 76 -8.84 -2.15 11.55
N PHE A 77 -7.89 -1.27 11.19
CA PHE A 77 -8.11 -0.32 10.10
C PHE A 77 -8.18 -1.04 8.76
N LYS A 78 -9.22 -0.73 8.01
CA LYS A 78 -9.62 -1.40 6.77
C LYS A 78 -8.83 -0.81 5.59
N CYS A 79 -7.56 -1.18 5.46
CA CYS A 79 -6.70 -0.74 4.35
C CYS A 79 -6.24 -1.96 3.56
N VAL A 80 -6.99 -2.32 2.52
CA VAL A 80 -6.67 -3.44 1.63
C VAL A 80 -6.25 -2.90 0.28
N THR A 81 -5.18 -3.47 -0.27
CA THR A 81 -4.75 -3.23 -1.65
C THR A 81 -4.94 -4.50 -2.49
N GLY A 82 -5.50 -4.35 -3.68
CA GLY A 82 -6.09 -5.40 -4.51
C GLY A 82 -5.15 -6.28 -5.31
N MET A 83 -3.84 -6.25 -5.04
CA MET A 83 -2.86 -6.98 -5.84
C MET A 83 -3.09 -8.49 -5.82
N SER A 84 -3.46 -9.05 -4.67
CA SER A 84 -3.85 -10.45 -4.51
C SER A 84 -4.85 -10.57 -3.35
N CYS A 85 -6.12 -10.79 -3.67
CA CYS A 85 -7.22 -10.84 -2.71
C CYS A 85 -8.13 -12.04 -2.96
N LEU A 86 -8.29 -12.88 -1.94
CA LEU A 86 -9.27 -13.97 -1.90
C LEU A 86 -10.49 -13.48 -1.13
N MET A 87 -11.66 -13.51 -1.76
CA MET A 87 -12.91 -12.95 -1.21
C MET A 87 -14.04 -13.97 -1.28
N ARG A 88 -15.02 -13.81 -0.40
CA ARG A 88 -16.27 -14.57 -0.45
C ARG A 88 -17.20 -14.01 -1.52
N LYS A 89 -17.63 -14.87 -2.44
CA LYS A 89 -18.49 -14.50 -3.57
C LYS A 89 -19.86 -14.02 -3.10
N ASP A 90 -20.48 -14.71 -2.16
CA ASP A 90 -21.79 -14.36 -1.60
C ASP A 90 -21.78 -12.96 -0.97
N VAL A 91 -20.69 -12.58 -0.30
CA VAL A 91 -20.52 -11.25 0.29
C VAL A 91 -20.36 -10.17 -0.79
N LEU A 92 -19.62 -10.47 -1.87
CA LEU A 92 -19.51 -9.58 -3.01
C LEU A 92 -20.84 -9.44 -3.77
N ASP A 93 -21.60 -10.51 -3.92
CA ASP A 93 -22.93 -10.49 -4.56
C ASP A 93 -23.91 -9.64 -3.74
N GLN A 94 -23.90 -9.76 -2.41
CA GLN A 94 -24.65 -8.89 -1.50
C GLN A 94 -24.21 -7.41 -1.58
N ALA A 95 -23.03 -7.13 -2.13
CA ALA A 95 -22.53 -5.79 -2.39
C ALA A 95 -22.84 -5.26 -3.81
N GLY A 96 -23.61 -6.02 -4.60
CA GLY A 96 -23.95 -5.66 -5.99
C GLY A 96 -23.00 -6.27 -7.02
N GLY A 97 -22.14 -7.21 -6.60
CA GLY A 97 -21.14 -7.86 -7.45
C GLY A 97 -20.03 -6.89 -7.89
N LEU A 98 -19.11 -7.37 -8.74
CA LEU A 98 -17.98 -6.56 -9.20
C LEU A 98 -18.38 -5.33 -10.00
N ILE A 99 -19.55 -5.35 -10.64
CA ILE A 99 -19.99 -4.23 -11.49
C ILE A 99 -20.31 -2.97 -10.68
N ALA A 100 -20.76 -3.13 -9.43
CA ALA A 100 -21.00 -2.00 -8.52
C ALA A 100 -19.73 -1.20 -8.22
N PHE A 101 -18.56 -1.82 -8.38
CA PHE A 101 -17.27 -1.20 -8.10
C PHE A 101 -16.57 -0.65 -9.35
N ALA A 102 -17.11 -0.87 -10.55
CA ALA A 102 -16.49 -0.44 -11.81
C ALA A 102 -16.36 1.10 -11.95
N GLN A 103 -17.11 1.86 -11.17
CA GLN A 103 -17.05 3.32 -11.10
C GLN A 103 -15.85 3.87 -10.30
N TYR A 104 -15.08 3.00 -9.64
CA TYR A 104 -13.93 3.37 -8.82
C TYR A 104 -12.63 2.93 -9.48
N ILE A 105 -11.59 3.78 -9.42
CA ILE A 105 -10.21 3.40 -9.81
C ILE A 105 -9.51 2.56 -8.74
N ALA A 106 -9.97 2.68 -7.49
CA ALA A 106 -9.51 1.88 -6.35
C ALA A 106 -10.62 0.90 -5.96
N GLU A 107 -11.07 0.08 -6.93
CA GLU A 107 -12.14 -0.88 -6.76
C GLU A 107 -11.87 -1.86 -5.61
N ASP A 108 -10.60 -2.19 -5.39
CA ASP A 108 -10.09 -3.02 -4.31
C ASP A 108 -10.44 -2.49 -2.91
N TYR A 109 -10.17 -1.21 -2.69
CA TYR A 109 -10.48 -0.53 -1.44
C TYR A 109 -12.00 -0.49 -1.21
N PHE A 110 -12.80 -0.21 -2.24
CA PHE A 110 -14.25 -0.16 -2.09
C PHE A 110 -14.90 -1.53 -1.91
N MET A 111 -14.36 -2.58 -2.55
CA MET A 111 -14.77 -3.97 -2.29
C MET A 111 -14.48 -4.34 -0.84
N ALA A 112 -13.27 -4.07 -0.35
CA ALA A 112 -12.91 -4.32 1.04
C ALA A 112 -13.84 -3.52 1.98
N LYS A 113 -14.00 -2.22 1.75
CA LYS A 113 -14.91 -1.38 2.54
C LYS A 113 -16.33 -1.96 2.59
N ALA A 114 -16.88 -2.39 1.46
CA ALA A 114 -18.23 -2.98 1.39
C ALA A 114 -18.35 -4.30 2.17
N ILE A 115 -17.32 -5.15 2.12
CA ILE A 115 -17.24 -6.39 2.90
C ILE A 115 -17.22 -6.07 4.40
N ALA A 116 -16.40 -5.09 4.80
CA ALA A 116 -16.24 -4.74 6.20
C ALA A 116 -17.40 -3.92 6.78
N ASP A 117 -18.13 -3.16 5.96
CA ASP A 117 -19.37 -2.47 6.35
C ASP A 117 -20.50 -3.48 6.63
N ARG A 118 -20.39 -4.71 6.11
CA ARG A 118 -21.26 -5.86 6.41
C ARG A 118 -20.81 -6.67 7.64
N GLY A 119 -19.80 -6.19 8.37
CA GLY A 119 -19.34 -6.82 9.61
C GLY A 119 -18.34 -7.98 9.44
N TRP A 120 -17.88 -8.24 8.20
CA TRP A 120 -16.86 -9.25 7.95
C TRP A 120 -15.47 -8.76 8.37
N LYS A 121 -14.64 -9.69 8.83
CA LYS A 121 -13.24 -9.44 9.17
C LYS A 121 -12.33 -9.64 7.96
N PHE A 122 -11.13 -9.08 8.07
CA PHE A 122 -10.04 -9.34 7.14
C PHE A 122 -8.97 -10.19 7.80
N ALA A 123 -8.24 -10.93 6.97
CA ALA A 123 -7.00 -11.57 7.36
C ALA A 123 -5.92 -11.28 6.31
N MET A 124 -4.67 -11.36 6.74
CA MET A 124 -3.52 -11.21 5.87
C MET A 124 -2.95 -12.60 5.58
N ALA A 125 -2.61 -12.85 4.32
CA ALA A 125 -1.87 -14.05 3.94
C ALA A 125 -0.47 -14.03 4.58
N THR A 126 0.09 -15.20 4.86
CA THR A 126 1.45 -15.33 5.37
C THR A 126 2.46 -14.98 4.27
N GLN A 127 2.10 -15.22 3.01
CA GLN A 127 2.92 -14.89 1.86
C GLN A 127 2.66 -13.46 1.34
N VAL A 128 3.72 -12.84 0.85
CA VAL A 128 3.65 -11.52 0.21
C VAL A 128 3.10 -11.62 -1.22
N ALA A 129 2.34 -10.61 -1.65
CA ALA A 129 1.96 -10.41 -3.03
C ALA A 129 3.15 -9.82 -3.80
N MET A 130 3.98 -10.69 -4.36
CA MET A 130 5.27 -10.33 -4.95
C MET A 130 5.13 -9.79 -6.38
N GLN A 131 5.25 -8.48 -6.54
CA GLN A 131 5.15 -7.80 -7.83
C GLN A 131 6.41 -8.01 -8.69
N ASN A 132 6.21 -8.50 -9.91
CA ASN A 132 7.24 -8.80 -10.89
C ASN A 132 7.04 -7.97 -12.17
N SER A 133 7.16 -6.65 -12.06
CA SER A 133 7.04 -5.74 -13.21
C SER A 133 8.32 -5.75 -14.05
N GLY A 134 8.20 -6.00 -15.36
CA GLY A 134 9.33 -6.08 -16.29
C GLY A 134 9.96 -4.74 -16.68
N SER A 135 9.27 -3.62 -16.45
CA SER A 135 9.79 -2.26 -16.65
C SER A 135 9.63 -1.43 -15.38
N TYR A 136 10.69 -0.74 -15.00
CA TYR A 136 10.73 0.07 -13.79
C TYR A 136 11.77 1.19 -13.91
N SER A 137 11.41 2.37 -13.42
CA SER A 137 12.28 3.53 -13.32
C SER A 137 11.87 4.35 -12.09
N ILE A 138 12.75 5.24 -11.62
CA ILE A 138 12.43 6.13 -10.50
C ILE A 138 11.24 7.04 -10.85
N SER A 139 11.13 7.50 -12.10
CA SER A 139 10.02 8.34 -12.55
C SER A 139 8.70 7.57 -12.62
N GLN A 140 8.73 6.30 -13.04
CA GLN A 140 7.55 5.43 -13.02
C GLN A 140 7.10 5.13 -11.59
N PHE A 141 8.05 4.87 -10.70
CA PHE A 141 7.78 4.70 -9.28
C PHE A 141 7.15 5.96 -8.66
N GLN A 142 7.73 7.14 -8.91
CA GLN A 142 7.18 8.42 -8.46
C GLN A 142 5.76 8.64 -8.98
N SER A 143 5.53 8.45 -10.27
CA SER A 143 4.22 8.60 -10.90
C SER A 143 3.18 7.68 -10.28
N ARG A 144 3.57 6.42 -10.02
CA ARG A 144 2.73 5.44 -9.33
C ARG A 144 2.41 5.88 -7.90
N MET A 145 3.40 6.33 -7.15
CA MET A 145 3.23 6.77 -5.76
C MET A 145 2.36 8.02 -5.64
N ILE A 146 2.55 8.98 -6.54
CA ILE A 146 1.71 10.17 -6.65
C ILE A 146 0.26 9.78 -6.94
N ARG A 147 0.02 8.88 -7.91
CA ARG A 147 -1.34 8.38 -8.20
C ARG A 147 -1.99 7.74 -6.98
N TRP A 148 -1.25 6.90 -6.26
CA TRP A 148 -1.75 6.26 -5.05
C TRP A 148 -2.06 7.26 -3.93
N ALA A 149 -1.22 8.29 -3.75
CA ALA A 149 -1.51 9.38 -2.82
C ALA A 149 -2.78 10.15 -3.22
N LYS A 150 -2.94 10.50 -4.52
CA LYS A 150 -4.15 11.15 -5.04
C LYS A 150 -5.42 10.33 -4.73
N LEU A 151 -5.36 9.02 -4.93
CA LEU A 151 -6.47 8.12 -4.59
C LEU A 151 -6.79 8.18 -3.09
N ARG A 152 -5.80 7.98 -2.21
CA ARG A 152 -6.03 7.95 -0.75
C ARG A 152 -6.56 9.26 -0.20
N ILE A 153 -6.08 10.39 -0.69
CA ILE A 153 -6.55 11.72 -0.31
C ILE A 153 -8.05 11.89 -0.62
N ASN A 154 -8.51 11.41 -1.79
CA ASN A 154 -9.91 11.54 -2.21
C ASN A 154 -10.84 10.48 -1.58
N MET A 155 -10.29 9.35 -1.12
CA MET A 155 -11.04 8.27 -0.46
C MET A 155 -11.17 8.47 1.05
N LEU A 156 -10.08 8.89 1.73
CA LEU A 156 -10.04 9.18 3.16
C LEU A 156 -9.29 10.50 3.37
N PRO A 157 -9.98 11.65 3.42
CA PRO A 157 -9.33 12.95 3.60
C PRO A 157 -8.47 13.07 4.87
N ALA A 158 -8.75 12.27 5.91
CA ALA A 158 -7.91 12.22 7.11
C ALA A 158 -6.46 11.81 6.82
N THR A 159 -6.21 11.07 5.73
CA THR A 159 -4.85 10.70 5.29
C THR A 159 -3.99 11.92 4.94
N ILE A 160 -4.61 13.06 4.64
CA ILE A 160 -3.90 14.30 4.33
C ILE A 160 -2.99 14.73 5.50
N ILE A 161 -3.46 14.53 6.73
CA ILE A 161 -2.74 14.92 7.95
C ILE A 161 -1.95 13.73 8.48
N CYS A 162 -2.56 12.54 8.50
CA CYS A 162 -1.95 11.38 9.14
C CYS A 162 -0.72 10.83 8.37
N GLU A 163 -0.75 10.83 7.03
CA GLU A 163 0.36 10.25 6.26
C GLU A 163 1.68 11.04 6.45
N PRO A 164 1.73 12.37 6.25
CA PRO A 164 2.98 13.12 6.43
C PRO A 164 3.54 13.03 7.85
N ILE A 165 2.68 13.04 8.88
CA ILE A 165 3.10 12.96 10.28
C ILE A 165 3.66 11.58 10.62
N SER A 166 3.24 10.53 9.91
CA SER A 166 3.69 9.15 10.15
C SER A 166 5.07 8.82 9.57
N GLU A 167 5.66 9.71 8.77
CA GLU A 167 6.97 9.50 8.14
C GLU A 167 8.12 9.99 9.03
N CYS A 168 9.29 9.36 8.89
CA CYS A 168 10.36 9.43 9.88
C CYS A 168 10.80 10.87 10.18
N PHE A 169 11.09 11.68 9.15
CA PHE A 169 11.62 13.03 9.36
C PHE A 169 10.61 13.96 10.04
N VAL A 170 9.35 13.94 9.60
CA VAL A 170 8.30 14.78 10.17
C VAL A 170 7.96 14.32 11.60
N ALA A 171 7.82 13.01 11.80
CA ALA A 171 7.60 12.42 13.13
C ALA A 171 8.74 12.79 14.10
N SER A 172 9.99 12.66 13.66
CA SER A 172 11.18 12.96 14.47
C SER A 172 11.23 14.42 14.90
N LEU A 173 10.84 15.36 14.03
CA LEU A 173 10.78 16.78 14.35
C LEU A 173 9.67 17.10 15.35
N ILE A 174 8.46 16.54 15.15
CA ILE A 174 7.31 16.77 16.04
C ILE A 174 7.59 16.19 17.44
N ILE A 175 8.07 14.95 17.50
CA ILE A 175 8.38 14.28 18.77
C ILE A 175 9.58 14.95 19.44
N GLY A 176 10.61 15.34 18.68
CA GLY A 176 11.76 16.08 19.22
C GLY A 176 11.37 17.41 19.82
N TRP A 177 10.48 18.17 19.16
CA TRP A 177 9.91 19.40 19.71
C TRP A 177 9.13 19.14 21.01
N ALA A 178 8.29 18.12 21.05
CA ALA A 178 7.56 17.73 22.26
C ALA A 178 8.51 17.32 23.40
N ALA A 179 9.54 16.52 23.10
CA ALA A 179 10.55 16.07 24.05
C ALA A 179 11.38 17.24 24.62
N HIS A 180 11.66 18.26 23.80
CA HIS A 180 12.30 19.48 24.26
C HIS A 180 11.44 20.24 25.28
N HIS A 181 10.13 20.36 25.04
CA HIS A 181 9.24 21.06 25.97
C HIS A 181 9.07 20.32 27.30
N VAL A 182 8.94 18.99 27.25
CA VAL A 182 8.65 18.17 28.43
C VAL A 182 9.92 17.83 29.21
N PHE A 183 10.98 17.39 28.52
CA PHE A 183 12.20 16.85 29.15
C PHE A 183 13.43 17.74 29.00
N ARG A 184 13.32 18.88 28.28
CA ARG A 184 14.44 19.80 28.00
C ARG A 184 15.58 19.14 27.23
N TRP A 185 15.27 18.12 26.45
CA TRP A 185 16.23 17.48 25.55
C TRP A 185 16.55 18.38 24.36
N ASP A 186 17.76 18.24 23.81
CA ASP A 186 18.12 18.91 22.57
C ASP A 186 17.36 18.29 21.39
N ILE A 187 16.70 19.14 20.60
CA ILE A 187 15.83 18.72 19.50
C ILE A 187 16.65 17.98 18.43
N MET A 188 17.85 18.46 18.11
CA MET A 188 18.68 17.90 17.05
C MET A 188 19.29 16.57 17.46
N VAL A 189 19.74 16.44 18.71
CA VAL A 189 20.21 15.17 19.26
C VAL A 189 19.08 14.13 19.23
N PHE A 190 17.88 14.49 19.70
CA PHE A 190 16.72 13.59 19.65
C PHE A 190 16.39 13.19 18.21
N PHE A 191 16.33 14.16 17.30
CA PHE A 191 16.06 13.92 15.89
C PHE A 191 17.04 12.90 15.29
N MET A 192 18.35 13.08 15.50
CA MET A 192 19.37 12.17 14.99
C MET A 192 19.24 10.77 15.58
N CYS A 193 19.07 10.65 16.91
CA CYS A 193 18.92 9.36 17.58
C CYS A 193 17.64 8.64 17.13
N HIS A 194 16.52 9.35 16.99
CA HIS A 194 15.25 8.79 16.55
C HIS A 194 15.31 8.35 15.08
N CYS A 195 15.88 9.18 14.19
CA CYS A 195 16.10 8.80 12.79
C CYS A 195 16.99 7.56 12.66
N LEU A 196 18.05 7.46 13.46
CA LEU A 196 18.93 6.28 13.47
C LEU A 196 18.20 5.04 13.96
N ALA A 197 17.42 5.14 15.05
CA ALA A 197 16.62 4.03 15.54
C ALA A 197 15.61 3.57 14.47
N TRP A 198 14.91 4.51 13.85
CA TRP A 198 13.95 4.26 12.78
C TRP A 198 14.60 3.56 11.58
N PHE A 199 15.76 4.06 11.14
CA PHE A 199 16.56 3.45 10.06
C PHE A 199 16.91 1.99 10.35
N ILE A 200 17.31 1.69 11.59
CA ILE A 200 17.64 0.31 12.00
C ILE A 200 16.38 -0.57 11.99
N PHE A 201 15.27 -0.09 12.56
CA PHE A 201 14.01 -0.86 12.58
C PHE A 201 13.46 -1.10 11.18
N ASP A 202 13.54 -0.11 10.28
CA ASP A 202 13.16 -0.27 8.89
C ASP A 202 14.03 -1.32 8.18
N TYR A 203 15.33 -1.38 8.48
CA TYR A 203 16.21 -2.40 7.92
C TYR A 203 15.82 -3.80 8.43
N VAL A 204 15.53 -3.93 9.74
CA VAL A 204 15.08 -5.20 10.33
C VAL A 204 13.75 -5.64 9.71
N GLN A 205 12.79 -4.74 9.55
CA GLN A 205 11.50 -5.04 8.95
C GLN A 205 11.65 -5.49 7.49
N LEU A 206 12.43 -4.75 6.69
CA LEU A 206 12.74 -5.10 5.31
C LEU A 206 13.34 -6.52 5.20
N ARG A 207 14.29 -6.86 6.10
CA ARG A 207 14.87 -8.21 6.15
C ARG A 207 13.84 -9.28 6.52
N GLY A 208 12.92 -8.96 7.44
CA GLY A 208 11.82 -9.86 7.82
C GLY A 208 10.89 -10.16 6.65
N ILE A 209 10.50 -9.13 5.89
CA ILE A 209 9.58 -9.26 4.74
C ILE A 209 10.24 -9.97 3.56
N GLN A 210 11.53 -9.68 3.30
CA GLN A 210 12.29 -10.38 2.27
C GLN A 210 12.38 -11.90 2.54
N GLY A 211 12.44 -12.31 3.82
CA GLY A 211 12.61 -13.72 4.20
C GLY A 211 13.94 -14.34 3.75
N GLY A 212 14.94 -13.51 3.41
CA GLY A 212 16.19 -13.98 2.79
C GLY A 212 17.30 -12.93 2.70
N ALA A 213 18.27 -13.21 1.83
CA ALA A 213 19.32 -12.24 1.47
C ALA A 213 18.74 -11.13 0.59
N LEU A 214 19.20 -9.90 0.80
CA LEU A 214 18.85 -8.77 -0.07
C LEU A 214 19.78 -8.77 -1.29
N CYS A 215 19.25 -8.38 -2.44
CA CYS A 215 20.00 -8.29 -3.70
C CYS A 215 20.83 -6.99 -3.83
N PHE A 216 20.95 -6.20 -2.76
CA PHE A 216 21.65 -4.92 -2.75
C PHE A 216 22.47 -4.73 -1.47
N SER A 217 23.43 -3.82 -1.52
CA SER A 217 24.33 -3.55 -0.40
C SER A 217 23.66 -2.71 0.70
N LYS A 218 24.27 -2.67 1.89
CA LYS A 218 23.82 -1.77 2.97
C LYS A 218 23.94 -0.29 2.59
N LEU A 219 24.87 0.06 1.70
CA LEU A 219 25.02 1.42 1.19
C LEU A 219 23.87 1.78 0.24
N ASP A 220 23.49 0.87 -0.65
CA ASP A 220 22.33 1.07 -1.53
C ASP A 220 21.05 1.22 -0.70
N TYR A 221 20.90 0.42 0.36
CA TYR A 221 19.82 0.57 1.33
C TYR A 221 19.82 1.96 1.96
N ALA A 222 20.96 2.43 2.47
CA ALA A 222 21.07 3.73 3.13
C ALA A 222 20.66 4.88 2.19
N VAL A 223 21.16 4.87 0.96
CA VAL A 223 20.83 5.87 -0.05
C VAL A 223 19.35 5.79 -0.44
N ALA A 224 18.83 4.59 -0.72
CA ALA A 224 17.43 4.38 -1.09
C ALA A 224 16.46 4.77 0.02
N TRP A 225 16.78 4.46 1.28
CA TRP A 225 15.98 4.83 2.44
C TRP A 225 15.89 6.35 2.58
N PHE A 226 17.02 7.05 2.48
CA PHE A 226 17.06 8.51 2.58
C PHE A 226 16.29 9.18 1.43
N ILE A 227 16.48 8.69 0.19
CA ILE A 227 15.74 9.18 -0.98
C ILE A 227 14.24 8.95 -0.78
N ARG A 228 13.84 7.78 -0.29
CA ARG A 228 12.43 7.46 -0.05
C ARG A 228 11.80 8.40 0.97
N GLU A 229 12.40 8.56 2.15
CA GLU A 229 11.91 9.47 3.21
C GLU A 229 11.81 10.91 2.71
N SER A 230 12.80 11.38 1.95
CA SER A 230 12.80 12.72 1.36
C SER A 230 11.73 12.90 0.29
N MET A 231 11.48 11.85 -0.51
CA MET A 231 10.50 11.87 -1.59
C MET A 231 9.07 11.87 -1.09
N THR A 232 8.78 11.39 0.13
CA THR A 232 7.39 11.31 0.61
C THR A 232 6.70 12.68 0.62
N ILE A 233 7.40 13.72 1.11
CA ILE A 233 6.86 15.10 1.13
C ILE A 233 6.60 15.59 -0.31
N TYR A 234 7.54 15.34 -1.22
CA TYR A 234 7.38 15.70 -2.63
C TYR A 234 6.18 15.00 -3.27
N ILE A 235 6.03 13.69 -3.08
CA ILE A 235 4.92 12.88 -3.60
C ILE A 235 3.59 13.44 -3.10
N PHE A 236 3.53 13.76 -1.81
CA PHE A 236 2.32 14.25 -1.16
C PHE A 236 1.91 15.65 -1.65
N LEU A 237 2.86 16.60 -1.72
CA LEU A 237 2.61 17.93 -2.28
C LEU A 237 2.21 17.86 -3.77
N SER A 238 2.86 16.99 -4.55
CA SER A 238 2.52 16.77 -5.96
C SER A 238 1.10 16.21 -6.13
N ALA A 239 0.67 15.33 -5.22
CA ALA A 239 -0.68 14.77 -5.23
C ALA A 239 -1.75 15.81 -4.88
N LEU A 240 -1.44 16.75 -3.97
CA LEU A 240 -2.35 17.85 -3.63
C LEU A 240 -2.45 18.92 -4.71
N TRP A 241 -1.37 19.15 -5.46
CA TRP A 241 -1.32 20.21 -6.48
C TRP A 241 -2.18 19.89 -7.71
N ASP A 242 -2.13 18.66 -8.20
CA ASP A 242 -2.92 18.23 -9.36
C ASP A 242 -3.81 17.03 -8.98
N PRO A 243 -5.14 17.19 -8.93
CA PRO A 243 -6.04 16.08 -8.61
C PRO A 243 -6.26 15.10 -9.78
N THR A 244 -5.71 15.38 -10.97
CA THR A 244 -5.96 14.58 -12.18
C THR A 244 -5.14 13.29 -12.18
N ILE A 245 -5.73 12.18 -12.60
CA ILE A 245 -5.07 10.88 -12.70
C ILE A 245 -5.05 10.43 -14.15
N SER A 246 -3.86 10.26 -14.71
CA SER A 246 -3.68 9.52 -15.96
C SER A 246 -3.56 8.02 -15.64
N TRP A 247 -4.48 7.20 -16.15
CA TRP A 247 -4.50 5.76 -15.92
C TRP A 247 -4.88 5.01 -17.19
N ARG A 248 -4.02 4.06 -17.58
CA ARG A 248 -4.13 3.31 -18.84
C ARG A 248 -4.33 4.26 -20.04
N THR A 249 -5.51 4.25 -20.65
CA THR A 249 -5.84 5.02 -21.85
C THR A 249 -6.55 6.34 -21.57
N GLY A 250 -6.93 6.62 -20.32
CA GLY A 250 -7.79 7.76 -19.96
C GLY A 250 -7.18 8.71 -18.94
N ARG A 251 -7.77 9.91 -18.86
CA ARG A 251 -7.54 10.88 -17.79
C ARG A 251 -8.79 10.99 -16.94
N TYR A 252 -8.63 10.97 -15.64
CA TYR A 252 -9.73 10.93 -14.69
C TYR A 252 -9.59 12.03 -13.64
N ARG A 253 -10.72 12.61 -13.25
CA ARG A 253 -10.84 13.44 -12.05
C ARG A 253 -11.55 12.64 -10.98
N LEU A 254 -10.95 12.58 -9.79
CA LEU A 254 -11.58 11.95 -8.64
C LEU A 254 -12.54 12.94 -7.97
N ARG A 255 -13.73 12.46 -7.59
CA ARG A 255 -14.61 13.16 -6.65
C ARG A 255 -14.36 12.68 -5.21
N CYS A 256 -14.81 13.48 -4.26
CA CYS A 256 -14.86 13.08 -2.86
C CYS A 256 -15.70 11.80 -2.73
N GLY A 257 -15.15 10.76 -2.09
CA GLY A 257 -15.74 9.43 -2.07
C GLY A 257 -15.20 8.48 -3.14
N GLY A 258 -14.20 8.90 -3.91
CA GLY A 258 -13.35 8.05 -4.76
C GLY A 258 -13.91 7.67 -6.13
N THR A 259 -15.09 8.16 -6.52
CA THR A 259 -15.61 7.95 -7.88
C THR A 259 -14.74 8.68 -8.90
N ALA A 260 -14.51 8.03 -10.04
CA ALA A 260 -13.70 8.57 -11.12
C ALA A 260 -14.58 9.05 -12.27
N GLU A 261 -14.38 10.30 -12.69
CA GLU A 261 -15.01 10.85 -13.89
C GLU A 261 -13.95 11.02 -14.97
N GLU A 262 -14.20 10.43 -16.14
CA GLU A 262 -13.32 10.58 -17.28
C GLU A 262 -13.36 12.02 -17.80
N ILE A 263 -12.18 12.62 -17.95
CA ILE A 263 -12.01 13.92 -18.58
C ILE A 263 -11.91 13.64 -20.07
N LEU A 264 -13.00 13.88 -20.78
CA LEU A 264 -12.99 13.90 -22.24
C LEU A 264 -12.27 15.17 -22.68
N ASP A 265 -11.17 15.01 -23.41
CA ASP A 265 -10.51 16.13 -24.06
C ASP A 265 -11.41 16.62 -25.20
N VAL A 266 -11.95 17.83 -25.02
CA VAL A 266 -12.68 18.58 -26.06
C VAL A 266 -11.68 19.34 -26.93
#